data_AF-A0A563W390-F1
#
_entry.id   AF-A0A563W390-F1
#
_cell.length_a   1.000
_cell.length_b   1.000
_cell.length_c   1.000
_cell.angle_alpha   90.00
_cell.angle_beta   90.00
_cell.angle_gamma   90.00
#
_symmetry.space_group_name_H-M   'P 1'
#
loop_
_entity.id
_entity.type
_entity.pdbx_description
1 polymer ?
#
loop_
_entity_poly.entity_id
_entity_poly.type
_entity_poly.pdbx_seq_one_letter_code
_entity_poly.pdbx_strand_id
1 'polypeptide(L)'
;MSNLINAIAHSNFLASITSELVKDEFDLLKSNISYSYRIINFAFISVTAIAGFVGLTKILSFKELKRDVNDLIERTVTKEIAEKVNQRIEDVERIVKQEAIVSSTNVKYCLPMLNPDIRSLQEYKLLDNRGFNISPVENHERKSSFSNCDVVVMDFVNGQFSDDEEVISILKKIVAIIPERLTIVIYIKRRVNELDNIFNNQDVYYTPANNVLTLMGRAIDAAQINKAFAGLKK
;
A
#
# COMPACT_ATOMS: atom_id res chain seq x y z
N MET A 1 43.03 -37.36 5.14
CA MET A 1 41.73 -37.85 5.66
C MET A 1 40.95 -36.77 6.44
N SER A 2 41.61 -35.91 7.23
CA SER A 2 40.98 -34.80 7.98
C SER A 2 40.24 -33.75 7.11
N ASN A 3 40.78 -33.37 5.94
CA ASN A 3 40.16 -32.34 5.09
C ASN A 3 38.84 -32.78 4.43
N LEU A 4 38.65 -34.08 4.21
CA LEU A 4 37.42 -34.63 3.61
C LEU A 4 36.26 -34.62 4.63
N ILE A 5 36.56 -34.90 5.90
CA ILE A 5 35.56 -34.92 6.99
C ILE A 5 35.06 -33.49 7.28
N ASN A 6 35.95 -32.50 7.28
CA ASN A 6 35.56 -31.09 7.45
C ASN A 6 34.73 -30.55 6.28
N ALA A 7 35.02 -30.96 5.04
CA ALA A 7 34.23 -30.56 3.88
C ALA A 7 32.80 -31.14 3.92
N ILE A 8 32.66 -32.41 4.34
CA ILE A 8 31.36 -33.07 4.50
C ILE A 8 30.57 -32.47 5.68
N ALA A 9 31.24 -32.11 6.77
CA ALA A 9 30.60 -31.42 7.90
C ALA A 9 30.09 -30.02 7.50
N HIS A 10 30.87 -29.28 6.71
CA HIS A 10 30.50 -27.95 6.25
C HIS A 10 29.37 -27.99 5.21
N SER A 11 29.35 -28.98 4.31
CA SER A 11 28.24 -29.15 3.35
C SER A 11 26.93 -29.53 4.04
N ASN A 12 26.98 -30.37 5.07
CA ASN A 12 25.80 -30.77 5.83
C ASN A 12 25.24 -29.62 6.68
N PHE A 13 26.12 -28.75 7.19
CA PHE A 13 25.73 -27.54 7.92
C PHE A 13 25.07 -26.50 6.98
N LEU A 14 25.64 -26.27 5.80
CA LEU A 14 25.05 -25.38 4.81
C LEU A 14 23.72 -25.92 4.26
N ALA A 15 23.60 -27.24 4.12
CA ALA A 15 22.34 -27.91 3.76
C ALA A 15 21.28 -27.77 4.87
N SER A 16 21.66 -27.80 6.15
CA SER A 16 20.70 -27.60 7.24
C SER A 16 20.21 -26.15 7.29
N ILE A 17 21.12 -25.17 7.18
CA ILE A 17 20.77 -23.74 7.17
C ILE A 17 19.87 -23.38 5.98
N THR A 18 20.19 -23.89 4.79
CA THR A 18 19.36 -23.65 3.60
C THR A 18 17.99 -24.33 3.72
N SER A 19 17.92 -25.52 4.31
CA SER A 19 16.63 -26.17 4.58
C SER A 19 15.78 -25.46 5.63
N GLU A 20 16.41 -24.78 6.59
CA GLU A 20 15.76 -24.07 7.68
C GLU A 20 15.24 -22.71 7.20
N LEU A 21 16.03 -21.96 6.41
CA LEU A 21 15.60 -20.73 5.74
C LEU A 21 14.45 -20.97 4.75
N VAL A 22 14.52 -22.04 3.96
CA VAL A 22 13.44 -22.41 3.03
C VAL A 22 12.17 -22.80 3.79
N LYS A 23 12.30 -23.46 4.96
CA LYS A 23 11.14 -23.75 5.82
C LYS A 23 10.53 -22.48 6.40
N ASP A 24 11.34 -21.55 6.89
CA ASP A 24 10.86 -20.28 7.46
C ASP A 24 10.14 -19.42 6.40
N GLU A 25 10.68 -19.34 5.19
CA GLU A 25 10.00 -18.66 4.08
C GLU A 25 8.70 -19.36 3.67
N PHE A 26 8.68 -20.70 3.67
CA PHE A 26 7.48 -21.47 3.37
C PHE A 26 6.42 -21.34 4.47
N ASP A 27 6.83 -21.21 5.73
CA ASP A 27 5.93 -21.02 6.87
C ASP A 27 5.39 -19.59 6.92
N LEU A 28 6.18 -18.57 6.51
CA LEU A 28 5.68 -17.21 6.27
C LEU A 28 4.70 -17.16 5.10
N LEU A 29 4.97 -17.89 4.01
CA LEU A 29 4.05 -18.00 2.87
C LEU A 29 2.75 -18.70 3.26
N LYS A 30 2.84 -19.82 4.01
CA LYS A 30 1.68 -20.52 4.58
C LYS A 30 0.91 -19.64 5.55
N SER A 31 1.59 -18.83 6.37
CA SER A 31 0.96 -17.90 7.31
C SER A 31 0.16 -16.82 6.56
N ASN A 32 0.73 -16.21 5.51
CA ASN A 32 0.05 -15.19 4.70
C ASN A 32 -1.11 -15.76 3.85
N ILE A 33 -0.96 -16.98 3.34
CA ILE A 33 -2.04 -17.72 2.66
C ILE A 33 -3.14 -18.07 3.66
N SER A 34 -2.80 -18.53 4.86
CA SER A 34 -3.77 -18.82 5.93
C SER A 34 -4.53 -17.58 6.39
N TYR A 35 -3.90 -16.41 6.40
CA TYR A 35 -4.54 -15.14 6.74
C TYR A 35 -5.55 -14.72 5.66
N SER A 36 -5.20 -14.90 4.39
CA SER A 36 -6.10 -14.65 3.25
C SER A 36 -7.30 -15.62 3.24
N TYR A 37 -7.07 -16.91 3.51
CA TYR A 37 -8.15 -17.89 3.69
C TYR A 37 -9.03 -17.62 4.92
N ARG A 38 -8.48 -17.08 6.01
CA ARG A 38 -9.26 -16.68 7.20
C ARG A 38 -10.18 -15.50 6.91
N ILE A 39 -9.76 -14.53 6.10
CA ILE A 39 -10.60 -13.38 5.70
C ILE A 39 -11.75 -13.85 4.81
N ILE A 40 -11.48 -14.72 3.83
CA ILE A 40 -12.51 -15.27 2.93
C ILE A 40 -13.49 -16.17 3.69
N ASN A 41 -13.00 -17.03 4.58
CA ASN A 41 -13.85 -17.88 5.42
C ASN A 41 -14.69 -17.07 6.41
N PHE A 42 -14.17 -15.96 6.96
CA PHE A 42 -14.94 -15.07 7.82
C PHE A 42 -16.09 -14.38 7.07
N ALA A 43 -15.86 -13.97 5.82
CA ALA A 43 -16.90 -13.42 4.94
C ALA A 43 -17.98 -14.46 4.59
N PHE A 44 -17.60 -15.71 4.35
CA PHE A 44 -18.56 -16.79 4.07
C PHE A 44 -19.36 -17.23 5.32
N ILE A 45 -18.71 -17.36 6.48
CA ILE A 45 -19.37 -17.74 7.74
C ILE A 45 -20.38 -16.67 8.17
N SER A 46 -20.08 -15.38 7.97
CA SER A 46 -20.99 -14.28 8.33
C SER A 46 -22.23 -14.24 7.43
N VAL A 47 -22.09 -14.44 6.12
CA VAL A 47 -23.24 -14.54 5.20
C VAL A 47 -24.11 -15.78 5.51
N THR A 48 -23.47 -16.91 5.85
CA THR A 48 -24.18 -18.16 6.17
C THR A 48 -24.89 -18.08 7.52
N ALA A 49 -24.31 -17.41 8.52
CA ALA A 49 -24.95 -17.18 9.82
C ALA A 49 -26.21 -16.29 9.71
N ILE A 50 -26.17 -15.27 8.85
CA ILE A 50 -27.33 -14.41 8.57
C ILE A 50 -28.45 -15.20 7.89
N ALA A 51 -28.11 -16.03 6.89
CA ALA A 51 -29.07 -16.90 6.22
C ALA A 51 -29.67 -17.97 7.16
N GLY A 52 -28.85 -18.54 8.05
CA GLY A 52 -29.27 -19.53 9.04
C GLY A 52 -30.18 -18.95 10.14
N PHE A 53 -29.92 -17.73 10.59
CA PHE A 53 -30.73 -17.06 11.62
C PHE A 53 -32.14 -16.72 11.13
N VAL A 54 -32.28 -16.33 9.86
CA VAL A 54 -33.58 -16.08 9.23
C VAL A 54 -34.40 -17.37 9.08
N GLY A 55 -33.74 -18.52 8.86
CA GLY A 55 -34.41 -19.83 8.72
C GLY A 55 -34.95 -20.44 10.02
N LEU A 56 -34.40 -20.08 11.19
CA LEU A 56 -34.68 -20.74 12.47
C LEU A 56 -35.91 -20.22 13.24
N THR A 57 -36.58 -19.15 12.78
CA THR A 57 -37.69 -18.51 13.52
C THR A 57 -39.07 -19.17 13.31
N LYS A 58 -39.17 -20.20 12.47
CA LYS A 58 -40.39 -21.00 12.31
C LYS A 58 -40.29 -22.31 13.11
N ILE A 59 -40.53 -22.30 14.43
CA ILE A 59 -41.12 -23.42 15.20
C ILE A 59 -41.45 -22.92 16.64
N LEU A 60 -42.75 -22.69 16.86
CA LEU A 60 -43.59 -22.92 18.06
C LEU A 60 -43.41 -22.12 19.39
N SER A 61 -44.50 -21.38 19.70
CA SER A 61 -45.17 -21.16 21.00
C SER A 61 -44.52 -20.33 22.13
N PHE A 62 -44.53 -19.00 21.96
CA PHE A 62 -44.40 -17.97 23.00
C PHE A 62 -45.16 -16.72 22.50
N LYS A 63 -46.49 -16.71 22.46
CA LYS A 63 -47.23 -15.75 21.60
C LYS A 63 -47.52 -14.38 22.23
N GLU A 64 -47.53 -14.26 23.56
CA GLU A 64 -47.99 -13.02 24.22
C GLU A 64 -46.87 -12.29 24.98
N LEU A 65 -46.00 -12.99 25.72
CA LEU A 65 -44.80 -12.40 26.33
C LEU A 65 -43.76 -11.90 25.30
N LYS A 66 -43.82 -12.48 24.10
CA LYS A 66 -42.91 -12.21 22.99
C LYS A 66 -43.31 -10.97 22.21
N ARG A 67 -44.51 -10.40 22.38
CA ARG A 67 -44.94 -9.25 21.56
C ARG A 67 -44.36 -7.95 22.11
N ASP A 68 -44.45 -7.72 23.42
CA ASP A 68 -43.86 -6.53 24.05
C ASP A 68 -42.33 -6.62 24.13
N VAL A 69 -41.79 -7.82 24.33
CA VAL A 69 -40.34 -8.07 24.30
C VAL A 69 -39.82 -8.11 22.86
N ASN A 70 -40.55 -8.63 21.87
CA ASN A 70 -40.13 -8.47 20.46
C ASN A 70 -40.24 -7.02 20.04
N ASP A 71 -41.24 -6.22 20.40
CA ASP A 71 -41.26 -4.83 19.92
C ASP A 71 -40.08 -4.02 20.49
N LEU A 72 -39.64 -4.34 21.71
CA LEU A 72 -38.48 -3.70 22.35
C LEU A 72 -37.14 -4.29 21.86
N ILE A 73 -37.05 -5.61 21.71
CA ILE A 73 -35.88 -6.31 21.15
C ILE A 73 -35.77 -6.04 19.66
N GLU A 74 -36.82 -6.14 18.86
CA GLU A 74 -36.84 -5.79 17.44
C GLU A 74 -36.52 -4.32 17.25
N ARG A 75 -37.01 -3.38 18.07
CA ARG A 75 -36.54 -1.98 17.96
C ARG A 75 -35.08 -1.80 18.38
N THR A 76 -34.62 -2.46 19.43
CA THR A 76 -33.24 -2.29 19.94
C THR A 76 -32.23 -3.05 19.09
N VAL A 77 -32.54 -4.28 18.70
CA VAL A 77 -31.78 -5.13 17.78
C VAL A 77 -31.86 -4.58 16.37
N THR A 78 -33.01 -4.10 15.87
CA THR A 78 -33.02 -3.42 14.56
C THR A 78 -32.24 -2.13 14.61
N LYS A 79 -32.27 -1.38 15.72
CA LYS A 79 -31.45 -0.17 15.88
C LYS A 79 -29.96 -0.50 15.99
N GLU A 80 -29.57 -1.48 16.79
CA GLU A 80 -28.17 -1.87 16.99
C GLU A 80 -27.60 -2.60 15.76
N ILE A 81 -28.40 -3.44 15.09
CA ILE A 81 -28.07 -4.01 13.78
C ILE A 81 -27.99 -2.90 12.74
N ALA A 82 -28.93 -1.96 12.69
CA ALA A 82 -28.87 -0.84 11.75
C ALA A 82 -27.65 0.05 12.00
N GLU A 83 -27.31 0.34 13.26
CA GLU A 83 -26.11 1.10 13.63
C GLU A 83 -24.84 0.36 13.22
N LYS A 84 -24.73 -0.95 13.50
CA LYS A 84 -23.58 -1.78 13.08
C LYS A 84 -23.50 -1.94 11.57
N VAL A 85 -24.63 -2.10 10.89
CA VAL A 85 -24.71 -2.17 9.42
C VAL A 85 -24.31 -0.83 8.81
N ASN A 86 -24.81 0.29 9.34
CA ASN A 86 -24.45 1.64 8.87
C ASN A 86 -22.98 1.93 9.09
N GLN A 87 -22.43 1.64 10.27
CA GLN A 87 -20.99 1.75 10.51
C GLN A 87 -20.19 0.89 9.53
N ARG A 88 -20.67 -0.31 9.21
CA ARG A 88 -19.97 -1.18 8.27
C ARG A 88 -20.08 -0.69 6.83
N ILE A 89 -21.21 -0.10 6.45
CA ILE A 89 -21.39 0.58 5.16
C ILE A 89 -20.44 1.77 5.08
N GLU A 90 -20.36 2.61 6.11
CA GLU A 90 -19.44 3.75 6.18
C GLU A 90 -17.97 3.30 6.07
N ASP A 91 -17.61 2.20 6.73
CA ASP A 91 -16.27 1.60 6.61
C ASP A 91 -15.97 1.16 5.17
N VAL A 92 -16.92 0.45 4.54
CA VAL A 92 -16.77 -0.01 3.15
C VAL A 92 -16.69 1.18 2.20
N GLU A 93 -17.54 2.19 2.37
CA GLU A 93 -17.49 3.41 1.59
C GLU A 93 -16.15 4.12 1.72
N ARG A 94 -15.61 4.20 2.94
CA ARG A 94 -14.30 4.80 3.20
C ARG A 94 -13.19 4.04 2.48
N ILE A 95 -13.20 2.71 2.55
CA ILE A 95 -12.22 1.86 1.85
C ILE A 95 -12.36 2.06 0.33
N VAL A 96 -13.57 1.98 -0.21
CA VAL A 96 -13.82 2.17 -1.65
C VAL A 96 -13.36 3.56 -2.12
N LYS A 97 -13.62 4.61 -1.33
CA LYS A 97 -13.12 5.96 -1.62
C LYS A 97 -11.59 6.02 -1.64
N GLN A 98 -10.92 5.37 -0.70
CA GLN A 98 -9.44 5.31 -0.67
C GLN A 98 -8.88 4.57 -1.88
N GLU A 99 -9.47 3.44 -2.26
CA GLU A 99 -9.07 2.67 -3.45
C GLU A 99 -9.34 3.42 -4.77
N ALA A 100 -10.44 4.17 -4.83
CA ALA A 100 -10.75 5.03 -5.97
C ALA A 100 -9.70 6.16 -6.15
N ILE A 101 -9.14 6.68 -5.04
CA ILE A 101 -8.06 7.67 -5.12
C ILE A 101 -6.83 7.05 -5.79
N VAL A 102 -6.37 5.89 -5.33
CA VAL A 102 -5.20 5.18 -5.89
C VAL A 102 -5.36 4.98 -7.40
N SER A 103 -6.51 4.43 -7.82
CA SER A 103 -6.77 4.15 -9.24
C SER A 103 -6.93 5.37 -10.14
N SER A 104 -7.31 6.51 -9.57
CA SER A 104 -7.44 7.78 -10.32
C SER A 104 -6.16 8.64 -10.31
N THR A 105 -5.16 8.27 -9.51
CA THR A 105 -3.93 9.05 -9.34
C THR A 105 -2.94 8.73 -10.44
N ASN A 106 -2.51 9.75 -11.17
CA ASN A 106 -1.47 9.67 -12.18
C ASN A 106 -0.10 9.74 -11.51
N VAL A 107 0.62 8.63 -11.54
CA VAL A 107 1.96 8.51 -10.97
C VAL A 107 3.00 8.57 -12.07
N LYS A 108 3.98 9.45 -11.93
CA LYS A 108 5.18 9.47 -12.77
C LYS A 108 6.34 8.81 -12.05
N TYR A 109 6.82 7.70 -12.58
CA TYR A 109 7.97 6.98 -12.04
C TYR A 109 9.25 7.48 -12.69
N CYS A 110 10.07 8.17 -11.90
CA CYS A 110 11.31 8.77 -12.33
C CYS A 110 12.49 7.95 -11.83
N LEU A 111 13.24 7.39 -12.77
CA LEU A 111 14.56 6.84 -12.53
C LEU A 111 15.59 7.86 -13.05
N PRO A 112 16.34 8.54 -12.18
CA PRO A 112 17.22 9.64 -12.61
C PRO A 112 18.40 9.18 -13.49
N MET A 113 18.74 7.89 -13.49
CA MET A 113 19.63 7.29 -14.48
C MET A 113 18.85 6.62 -15.61
N LEU A 114 19.35 6.74 -16.83
CA LEU A 114 18.82 6.04 -18.01
C LEU A 114 19.01 4.52 -17.87
N ASN A 115 18.05 3.85 -17.24
CA ASN A 115 17.92 2.39 -17.33
C ASN A 115 16.93 2.05 -18.45
N PRO A 116 17.31 1.15 -19.39
CA PRO A 116 16.47 0.84 -20.54
C PRO A 116 15.15 0.14 -20.19
N ASP A 117 14.95 -0.38 -18.98
CA ASP A 117 13.68 -1.06 -18.64
C ASP A 117 13.15 -0.73 -17.24
N ILE A 118 12.70 0.52 -17.03
CA ILE A 118 12.01 0.96 -15.80
C ILE A 118 10.81 0.05 -15.47
N ARG A 119 10.11 -0.47 -16.49
CA ARG A 119 8.91 -1.30 -16.30
C ARG A 119 9.26 -2.70 -15.77
N SER A 120 10.50 -3.15 -15.92
CA SER A 120 10.96 -4.40 -15.34
C SER A 120 11.18 -4.32 -13.83
N LEU A 121 11.39 -3.13 -13.27
CA LEU A 121 11.69 -2.91 -11.86
C LEU A 121 10.57 -3.41 -10.96
N GLN A 122 10.94 -4.04 -9.84
CA GLN A 122 9.98 -4.61 -8.90
C GLN A 122 9.08 -3.52 -8.29
N GLU A 123 9.66 -2.39 -7.91
CA GLU A 123 8.98 -1.25 -7.33
C GLU A 123 7.95 -0.64 -8.28
N TYR A 124 8.30 -0.51 -9.56
CA TYR A 124 7.37 -0.08 -10.60
C TYR A 124 6.18 -1.04 -10.69
N LYS A 125 6.45 -2.34 -10.84
CA LYS A 125 5.41 -3.38 -10.93
C LYS A 125 4.52 -3.43 -9.69
N LEU A 126 5.07 -3.18 -8.50
CA LEU A 126 4.29 -3.16 -7.27
C LEU A 126 3.30 -2.01 -7.24
N LEU A 127 3.72 -0.81 -7.65
CA LEU A 127 2.83 0.35 -7.75
C LEU A 127 1.77 0.15 -8.86
N ASP A 128 2.16 -0.43 -10.00
CA ASP A 128 1.25 -0.78 -11.09
C ASP A 128 0.20 -1.81 -10.62
N ASN A 129 0.64 -2.91 -10.01
CA ASN A 129 -0.23 -3.96 -9.46
C ASN A 129 -1.12 -3.46 -8.32
N ARG A 130 -0.69 -2.41 -7.60
CA ARG A 130 -1.51 -1.76 -6.56
C ARG A 130 -2.71 -1.01 -7.15
N GLY A 131 -2.66 -0.71 -8.46
CA GLY A 131 -3.72 -0.06 -9.23
C GLY A 131 -3.43 1.40 -9.57
N PHE A 132 -2.23 1.92 -9.34
CA PHE A 132 -1.89 3.28 -9.74
C PHE A 132 -1.85 3.41 -11.26
N ASN A 133 -2.27 4.56 -11.81
CA ASN A 133 -2.02 4.89 -13.21
C ASN A 133 -0.56 5.39 -13.35
N ILE A 134 0.37 4.45 -13.39
CA ILE A 134 1.80 4.72 -13.36
C ILE A 134 2.41 4.77 -14.78
N SER A 135 3.28 5.75 -15.03
CA SER A 135 4.04 5.84 -16.28
C SER A 135 5.48 6.28 -16.03
N PRO A 136 6.46 5.78 -16.79
CA PRO A 136 7.84 6.21 -16.65
C PRO A 136 8.01 7.67 -17.10
N VAL A 137 8.92 8.38 -16.45
CA VAL A 137 9.38 9.70 -16.89
C VAL A 137 10.39 9.51 -18.03
N GLU A 138 10.07 10.06 -19.21
CA GLU A 138 10.94 9.97 -20.39
C GLU A 138 12.21 10.81 -20.25
N ASN A 139 12.10 11.99 -19.64
CA ASN A 139 13.22 12.88 -19.36
C ASN A 139 12.93 13.72 -18.12
N HIS A 140 13.64 13.45 -17.02
CA HIS A 140 13.43 14.11 -15.75
C HIS A 140 13.92 15.56 -15.71
N GLU A 141 14.60 16.05 -16.75
CA GLU A 141 15.02 17.45 -16.88
C GLU A 141 13.97 18.31 -17.60
N ARG A 142 12.93 17.70 -18.18
CA ARG A 142 11.88 18.43 -18.92
C ARG A 142 10.61 18.57 -18.08
N LYS A 143 10.18 19.83 -17.87
CA LYS A 143 8.90 20.14 -17.20
C LYS A 143 7.70 19.42 -17.82
N SER A 144 7.67 19.28 -19.15
CA SER A 144 6.58 18.58 -19.86
C SER A 144 6.45 17.12 -19.47
N SER A 145 7.51 16.46 -19.00
CA SER A 145 7.47 15.06 -18.58
C SER A 145 6.67 14.85 -17.28
N PHE A 146 6.40 15.92 -16.55
CA PHE A 146 5.57 15.94 -15.34
C PHE A 146 4.17 16.52 -15.57
N SER A 147 3.77 16.76 -16.83
CA SER A 147 2.40 17.20 -17.12
C SER A 147 1.38 16.13 -16.75
N ASN A 148 0.21 16.56 -16.24
CA ASN A 148 -0.88 15.67 -15.82
C ASN A 148 -0.41 14.59 -14.82
N CYS A 149 0.43 15.01 -13.87
CA CYS A 149 0.96 14.15 -12.82
C CYS A 149 0.47 14.63 -11.47
N ASP A 150 0.02 13.69 -10.65
CA ASP A 150 -0.43 13.94 -9.28
C ASP A 150 0.68 13.62 -8.28
N VAL A 151 1.42 12.52 -8.54
CA VAL A 151 2.50 12.04 -7.68
C VAL A 151 3.73 11.66 -8.52
N VAL A 152 4.91 12.10 -8.10
CA VAL A 152 6.19 11.70 -8.71
C VAL A 152 6.91 10.79 -7.74
N VAL A 153 7.31 9.61 -8.22
CA VAL A 153 8.19 8.69 -7.49
C VAL A 153 9.60 8.87 -8.02
N MET A 154 10.51 9.32 -7.16
CA MET A 154 11.92 9.51 -7.45
C MET A 154 12.72 8.32 -6.91
N ASP A 155 13.19 7.45 -7.79
CA ASP A 155 13.89 6.22 -7.41
C ASP A 155 15.41 6.38 -7.46
N PHE A 156 16.01 6.66 -6.30
CA PHE A 156 17.47 6.73 -6.15
C PHE A 156 18.08 5.38 -5.79
N VAL A 157 17.27 4.40 -5.37
CA VAL A 157 17.74 3.06 -4.99
C VAL A 157 18.12 2.25 -6.23
N ASN A 158 17.22 2.12 -7.19
CA ASN A 158 17.51 1.47 -8.47
C ASN A 158 18.35 2.36 -9.39
N GLY A 159 18.41 3.66 -9.10
CA GLY A 159 19.37 4.58 -9.71
C GLY A 159 20.80 4.38 -9.22
N GLN A 160 21.04 3.52 -8.22
CA GLN A 160 22.38 3.18 -7.71
C GLN A 160 23.23 4.39 -7.27
N PHE A 161 22.60 5.49 -6.85
CA PHE A 161 23.31 6.68 -6.39
C PHE A 161 24.01 6.41 -5.06
N SER A 162 25.34 6.51 -5.03
CA SER A 162 26.14 6.33 -3.81
C SER A 162 26.39 7.65 -3.06
N ASP A 163 26.32 8.78 -3.75
CA ASP A 163 26.63 10.12 -3.21
C ASP A 163 25.37 10.91 -2.89
N ASP A 164 25.36 11.58 -1.73
CA ASP A 164 24.27 12.47 -1.30
C ASP A 164 24.28 13.77 -2.09
N GLU A 165 25.44 14.31 -2.44
CA GLU A 165 25.54 15.55 -3.21
C GLU A 165 24.92 15.39 -4.60
N GLU A 166 25.07 14.22 -5.21
CA GLU A 166 24.45 13.91 -6.50
C GLU A 166 22.92 13.83 -6.40
N VAL A 167 22.40 13.14 -5.37
CA VAL A 167 20.95 13.08 -5.09
C VAL A 167 20.38 14.48 -4.86
N ILE A 168 21.05 15.29 -4.04
CA ILE A 168 20.66 16.68 -3.73
C ILE A 168 20.65 17.53 -5.01
N SER A 169 21.68 17.41 -5.84
CA SER A 169 21.79 18.14 -7.11
C SER A 169 20.62 17.82 -8.06
N ILE A 170 20.29 16.54 -8.22
CA ILE A 170 19.17 16.08 -9.04
C ILE A 170 17.84 16.58 -8.46
N LEU A 171 17.63 16.45 -7.16
CA LEU A 171 16.41 16.91 -6.51
C LEU A 171 16.21 18.41 -6.70
N LYS A 172 17.25 19.24 -6.50
CA LYS A 172 17.18 20.69 -6.75
C LYS A 172 16.76 21.03 -8.19
N LYS A 173 17.29 20.30 -9.18
CA LYS A 173 16.90 20.49 -10.59
C LYS A 173 15.43 20.14 -10.82
N ILE A 174 14.96 19.04 -10.26
CA ILE A 174 13.58 18.56 -10.43
C ILE A 174 12.59 19.49 -9.75
N VAL A 175 12.91 19.92 -8.54
CA VAL A 175 12.15 20.89 -7.75
C VAL A 175 12.00 22.22 -8.49
N ALA A 176 12.99 22.63 -9.29
CA ALA A 176 12.89 23.84 -10.11
C ALA A 176 11.92 23.73 -11.31
N ILE A 177 11.62 22.51 -11.78
CA ILE A 177 10.82 22.29 -13.00
C ILE A 177 9.44 21.68 -12.71
N ILE A 178 9.24 21.10 -11.53
CA ILE A 178 8.01 20.39 -11.18
C ILE A 178 6.83 21.38 -11.07
N PRO A 179 5.61 21.00 -11.48
CA PRO A 179 4.43 21.83 -11.25
C PRO A 179 4.17 22.07 -9.76
N GLU A 180 3.61 23.23 -9.42
CA GLU A 180 3.15 23.52 -8.05
C GLU A 180 2.13 22.47 -7.59
N ARG A 181 2.13 22.17 -6.28
CA ARG A 181 1.17 21.26 -5.61
C ARG A 181 1.24 19.80 -6.04
N LEU A 182 2.34 19.40 -6.65
CA LEU A 182 2.64 17.99 -6.89
C LEU A 182 3.21 17.36 -5.61
N THR A 183 2.93 16.07 -5.39
CA THR A 183 3.54 15.33 -4.28
C THR A 183 4.70 14.46 -4.75
N ILE A 184 5.86 14.55 -4.09
CA ILE A 184 7.05 13.77 -4.42
C ILE A 184 7.30 12.68 -3.39
N VAL A 185 7.43 11.44 -3.84
CA VAL A 185 7.90 10.31 -3.02
C VAL A 185 9.35 10.03 -3.38
N ILE A 186 10.25 10.17 -2.40
CA ILE A 186 11.69 10.01 -2.60
C ILE A 186 12.10 8.63 -2.11
N TYR A 187 12.35 7.70 -3.02
CA TYR A 187 12.80 6.36 -2.67
C TYR A 187 14.33 6.32 -2.57
N ILE A 188 14.83 6.26 -1.33
CA ILE A 188 16.26 6.29 -0.98
C ILE A 188 16.53 5.52 0.31
N LYS A 189 17.51 4.59 0.30
CA LYS A 189 17.80 3.71 1.45
C LYS A 189 18.32 4.43 2.69
N ARG A 190 18.90 5.62 2.52
CA ARG A 190 19.59 6.38 3.57
C ARG A 190 18.88 7.69 3.85
N ARG A 191 19.21 8.31 4.98
CA ARG A 191 18.69 9.62 5.35
C ARG A 191 19.56 10.70 4.71
N VAL A 192 18.94 11.61 3.97
CA VAL A 192 19.57 12.83 3.42
C VAL A 192 19.06 13.99 4.26
N ASN A 193 19.94 14.71 4.95
CA ASN A 193 19.54 15.73 5.93
C ASN A 193 19.06 17.02 5.25
N GLU A 194 19.47 17.22 4.01
CA GLU A 194 19.26 18.43 3.23
C GLU A 194 17.90 18.44 2.53
N LEU A 195 17.11 17.35 2.60
CA LEU A 195 15.80 17.28 1.96
C LEU A 195 14.89 18.41 2.43
N ASP A 196 14.78 18.62 3.75
CA ASP A 196 13.95 19.69 4.30
C ASP A 196 14.33 21.06 3.73
N ASN A 197 15.64 21.32 3.57
CA ASN A 197 16.14 22.58 3.03
C ASN A 197 15.83 22.75 1.53
N ILE A 198 15.79 21.65 0.76
CA ILE A 198 15.45 21.69 -0.67
C ILE A 198 13.98 22.09 -0.87
N PHE A 199 13.08 21.61 -0.01
CA PHE A 199 11.64 21.78 -0.16
C PHE A 199 11.05 22.95 0.65
N ASN A 200 11.81 23.56 1.57
CA ASN A 200 11.30 24.58 2.50
C ASN A 200 10.66 25.81 1.83
N ASN A 201 11.07 26.13 0.60
CA ASN A 201 10.63 27.33 -0.12
C ASN A 201 9.65 27.03 -1.27
N GLN A 202 9.07 25.83 -1.33
CA GLN A 202 8.16 25.44 -2.40
C GLN A 202 6.86 24.84 -1.87
N ASP A 203 5.75 25.12 -2.58
CA ASP A 203 4.44 24.49 -2.38
C ASP A 203 4.43 23.05 -2.95
N VAL A 204 5.39 22.23 -2.52
CA VAL A 204 5.59 20.85 -2.95
C VAL A 204 5.66 19.98 -1.71
N TYR A 205 4.70 19.06 -1.57
CA TYR A 205 4.76 18.07 -0.49
C TYR A 205 5.75 16.98 -0.89
N TYR A 206 6.63 16.58 0.01
CA TYR A 206 7.56 15.49 -0.24
C TYR A 206 7.54 14.49 0.91
N THR A 207 7.88 13.23 0.61
CA THR A 207 7.98 12.20 1.63
C THR A 207 9.04 11.16 1.28
N PRO A 208 9.98 10.83 2.18
CA PRO A 208 10.99 9.82 1.91
C PRO A 208 10.47 8.40 2.20
N ALA A 209 10.92 7.45 1.39
CA ALA A 209 10.73 6.02 1.56
C ALA A 209 12.09 5.31 1.49
N ASN A 210 12.36 4.42 2.43
CA ASN A 210 13.67 3.76 2.57
C ASN A 210 13.66 2.26 2.25
N ASN A 211 12.48 1.69 2.01
CA ASN A 211 12.30 0.33 1.55
C ASN A 211 11.02 0.23 0.71
N VAL A 212 10.80 -0.92 0.10
CA VAL A 212 9.68 -1.14 -0.83
C VAL A 212 8.31 -1.03 -0.14
N LEU A 213 8.19 -1.46 1.13
CA LEU A 213 6.95 -1.35 1.89
C LEU A 213 6.63 0.12 2.21
N THR A 214 7.63 0.89 2.64
CA THR A 214 7.45 2.31 2.90
C THR A 214 7.21 3.08 1.61
N LEU A 215 7.80 2.69 0.48
CA LEU A 215 7.51 3.26 -0.83
C LEU A 215 6.03 3.15 -1.19
N MET A 216 5.45 1.96 -1.06
CA MET A 216 4.04 1.73 -1.36
C MET A 216 3.13 2.54 -0.43
N GLY A 217 3.39 2.53 0.88
CA GLY A 217 2.63 3.33 1.85
C GLY A 217 2.69 4.82 1.55
N ARG A 218 3.90 5.34 1.30
CA ARG A 218 4.12 6.75 0.98
C ARG A 218 3.52 7.18 -0.35
N ALA A 219 3.45 6.29 -1.35
CA ALA A 219 2.74 6.56 -2.60
C ALA A 219 1.22 6.71 -2.39
N ILE A 220 0.64 5.89 -1.50
CA ILE A 220 -0.78 6.00 -1.13
C ILE A 220 -1.04 7.30 -0.36
N ASP A 221 -0.22 7.61 0.64
CA ASP A 221 -0.34 8.85 1.41
C ASP A 221 -0.21 10.07 0.49
N ALA A 222 0.75 10.04 -0.43
CA ALA A 222 0.97 11.08 -1.44
C ALA A 222 -0.27 11.31 -2.32
N ALA A 223 -0.91 10.24 -2.77
CA ALA A 223 -2.12 10.30 -3.57
C ALA A 223 -3.30 10.91 -2.80
N GLN A 224 -3.47 10.53 -1.52
CA GLN A 224 -4.51 11.08 -0.65
C GLN A 224 -4.30 12.58 -0.41
N ILE A 225 -3.06 12.99 -0.13
CA ILE A 225 -2.69 14.38 0.08
C ILE A 225 -2.95 15.20 -1.18
N ASN A 226 -2.52 14.71 -2.34
CA ASN A 226 -2.75 15.40 -3.62
C ASN A 226 -4.26 15.57 -3.89
N LYS A 227 -5.07 14.53 -3.64
CA LYS A 227 -6.53 14.61 -3.78
C LYS A 227 -7.15 15.64 -2.83
N ALA A 228 -6.69 15.72 -1.59
CA ALA A 228 -7.15 16.70 -0.62
C ALA A 228 -6.86 18.14 -1.11
N PHE A 229 -5.66 18.39 -1.66
CA PHE A 229 -5.32 19.68 -2.25
C PHE A 229 -6.17 20.04 -3.48
N ALA A 230 -6.54 19.05 -4.30
CA ALA A 230 -7.45 19.26 -5.42
C ALA A 230 -8.88 19.59 -4.95
N GLY A 231 -9.32 19.04 -3.81
CA GLY A 231 -10.65 19.29 -3.24
C GLY A 231 -10.87 20.70 -2.67
N LEU A 232 -9.79 21.36 -2.22
CA LEU A 232 -9.81 22.74 -1.71
C LEU A 232 -10.05 23.81 -2.81
N LYS A 233 -10.15 23.40 -4.08
CA LYS A 233 -10.42 24.29 -5.24
C LYS A 233 -11.92 24.49 -5.55
N LYS A 234 -12.85 24.02 -4.72
CA LYS A 234 -14.29 24.21 -4.93
C LYS A 234 -14.87 25.31 -4.05
#